data_AF-A0A0K9NGV0-F1
#
_entry.id   AF-A0A0K9NGV0-F1
#
_cell.length_a   1.000
_cell.length_b   1.000
_cell.length_c   1.000
_cell.angle_alpha   90.00
_cell.angle_beta   90.00
_cell.angle_gamma   90.00
#
_symmetry.space_group_name_H-M   'P 1'
#
loop_
_entity.id
_entity.type
_entity.pdbx_description
1 polymer ?
#
loop_
_entity_poly.entity_id
_entity_poly.type
_entity_poly.pdbx_seq_one_letter_code
_entity_poly.pdbx_strand_id
1 'polypeptide(L)'
;CFSVVTTIGFGDITAVTVLGRTATVILGIYGVIVLAIIPGIVVSYYMEIVKIRAKESAEEFLYKLEHLEEMSKTELKELSEQAKKWKFK
;
A
#
# COMPACT_ATOMS: atom_id res chain seq x y z
N CYS A 1 29.45 -4.64 -5.44
CA CYS A 1 28.62 -4.85 -4.24
C CYS A 1 27.24 -4.20 -4.42
N PHE A 2 27.18 -2.87 -4.59
CA PHE A 2 25.91 -2.14 -4.82
C PHE A 2 25.02 -2.77 -5.90
N SER A 3 25.55 -3.03 -7.10
CA SER A 3 24.77 -3.59 -8.23
C SER A 3 24.10 -4.94 -7.96
N VAL A 4 24.66 -5.76 -7.05
CA VAL A 4 24.10 -7.06 -6.67
C VAL A 4 23.02 -6.87 -5.61
N VAL A 5 23.27 -6.02 -4.61
CA VAL A 5 22.33 -5.72 -3.53
C VAL A 5 21.09 -5.00 -4.07
N THR A 6 21.27 -4.09 -5.03
CA THR A 6 20.17 -3.38 -5.69
C THR A 6 19.49 -4.18 -6.78
N THR A 7 19.89 -5.44 -6.99
CA THR A 7 19.35 -6.34 -8.03
C THR A 7 19.52 -5.83 -9.47
N ILE A 8 20.40 -4.84 -9.71
CA ILE A 8 20.66 -4.29 -11.05
C ILE A 8 21.44 -5.28 -11.91
N GLY A 9 22.53 -5.84 -11.36
CA GLY A 9 23.30 -6.91 -12.01
C GLY A 9 23.92 -6.55 -13.36
N PHE A 10 24.67 -5.45 -13.47
CA PHE A 10 25.31 -5.00 -14.72
C PHE A 10 26.13 -6.07 -15.46
N GLY A 11 26.76 -7.00 -14.74
CA GLY A 11 27.47 -8.16 -15.32
C GLY A 11 28.84 -7.85 -15.93
N ASP A 12 29.26 -6.59 -15.89
CA ASP A 12 30.57 -6.06 -16.28
C ASP A 12 31.71 -6.59 -15.38
N ILE A 13 31.44 -6.72 -14.07
CA ILE A 13 32.38 -7.28 -13.09
C ILE A 13 31.68 -8.40 -12.33
N THR A 14 32.21 -9.63 -12.42
CA THR A 14 31.62 -10.81 -11.81
C THR A 14 32.62 -11.60 -10.97
N ALA A 15 32.11 -12.30 -9.95
CA ALA A 15 32.93 -13.18 -9.15
C ALA A 15 33.32 -14.44 -9.95
N VAL A 16 34.61 -14.59 -10.19
CA VAL A 16 35.19 -15.74 -10.92
C VAL A 16 35.51 -16.92 -10.01
N THR A 17 35.79 -16.68 -8.72
CA THR A 17 36.08 -17.74 -7.75
C THR A 17 34.81 -18.36 -7.18
N VAL A 18 34.86 -19.65 -6.81
CA VAL A 18 33.72 -20.35 -6.18
C VAL A 18 33.28 -19.63 -4.90
N LEU A 19 34.23 -19.22 -4.06
CA LEU A 19 33.95 -18.45 -2.84
C LEU A 19 33.27 -17.10 -3.15
N GLY A 20 33.77 -16.37 -4.15
CA GLY A 20 33.18 -15.10 -4.55
C GLY A 20 31.75 -15.26 -5.09
N ARG A 21 31.48 -16.33 -5.84
CA ARG A 21 30.13 -16.64 -6.34
C ARG A 21 29.17 -16.94 -5.19
N THR A 22 29.56 -17.79 -4.25
CA THR A 22 28.74 -18.10 -3.07
C THR A 22 28.45 -16.85 -2.23
N ALA A 23 29.46 -16.01 -2.00
CA ALA A 23 29.28 -14.75 -1.29
C ALA A 23 28.32 -13.79 -2.02
N THR A 24 28.41 -13.75 -3.36
CA THR A 24 27.53 -12.91 -4.19
C THR A 24 26.06 -13.37 -4.11
N VAL A 25 25.82 -14.69 -4.08
CA VAL A 25 24.47 -15.25 -3.90
C VAL A 25 23.88 -14.87 -2.54
N ILE A 26 24.66 -15.05 -1.46
CA ILE A 26 24.22 -14.68 -0.11
C ILE A 26 23.90 -13.18 -0.03
N LEU A 27 24.79 -12.35 -0.59
CA LEU A 27 24.62 -10.90 -0.63
C LEU A 27 23.37 -10.49 -1.44
N GLY A 28 23.07 -11.18 -2.54
CA GLY A 28 21.87 -10.95 -3.35
C GLY A 28 20.58 -11.27 -2.59
N ILE A 29 20.53 -12.42 -1.89
CA ILE A 29 19.39 -12.80 -1.05
C ILE A 29 19.14 -11.75 0.04
N TYR A 30 20.22 -11.33 0.72
CA TYR A 30 20.13 -10.27 1.73
C TYR A 30 19.62 -8.95 1.13
N GLY A 31 20.12 -8.56 -0.04
CA GLY A 31 19.69 -7.35 -0.75
C GLY A 31 18.19 -7.37 -1.06
N VAL A 32 17.67 -8.47 -1.60
CA VAL A 32 16.24 -8.63 -1.89
C VAL A 32 15.38 -8.47 -0.63
N ILE A 33 15.78 -9.10 0.49
CA ILE A 33 15.04 -8.98 1.77
C ILE A 33 14.98 -7.51 2.21
N VAL A 34 16.12 -6.82 2.24
CA VAL A 34 16.18 -5.42 2.67
C VAL A 34 15.36 -4.51 1.74
N LEU A 35 15.48 -4.71 0.43
CA LEU A 35 14.73 -3.94 -0.57
C LEU A 35 13.23 -4.20 -0.51
N ALA A 36 12.78 -5.37 -0.08
CA ALA A 36 11.36 -5.67 0.06
C ALA A 36 10.74 -5.03 1.32
N ILE A 37 11.50 -4.96 2.40
CA ILE A 37 11.00 -4.45 3.70
C ILE A 37 10.61 -2.98 3.61
N ILE A 38 11.46 -2.13 3.02
CA ILE A 38 11.23 -0.67 2.96
C ILE A 38 9.90 -0.31 2.27
N PRO A 39 9.65 -0.70 1.00
CA PRO A 39 8.37 -0.42 0.35
C PRO A 39 7.23 -1.18 1.02
N GLY A 40 7.46 -2.38 1.56
CA GLY A 40 6.46 -3.13 2.32
C GLY A 40 5.92 -2.36 3.53
N ILE A 41 6.80 -1.74 4.32
CA ILE A 41 6.41 -0.89 5.45
C ILE A 41 5.61 0.33 4.97
N VAL A 42 6.08 1.01 3.93
CA VAL A 42 5.41 2.21 3.39
C VAL A 42 4.00 1.88 2.91
N VAL A 43 3.84 0.79 2.15
CA VAL A 43 2.53 0.32 1.69
C VAL A 43 1.64 -0.08 2.86
N SER A 44 2.18 -0.80 3.85
CA SER A 44 1.42 -1.20 5.04
C SER A 44 0.88 0.02 5.80
N TYR A 45 1.72 1.03 6.03
CA TYR A 45 1.33 2.27 6.69
C TYR A 45 0.25 3.04 5.89
N TYR A 46 0.44 3.14 4.58
CA TYR A 46 -0.53 3.82 3.72
C TYR A 46 -1.89 3.11 3.71
N MET A 47 -1.88 1.77 3.65
CA MET A 47 -3.10 0.96 3.73
C MET A 47 -3.84 1.14 5.06
N GLU A 48 -3.11 1.30 6.16
CA GLU A 48 -3.71 1.59 7.47
C GLU A 48 -4.40 2.96 7.48
N ILE A 49 -3.74 4.01 6.95
CA ILE A 49 -4.35 5.35 6.81
C ILE A 49 -5.61 5.29 5.94
N VAL A 50 -5.54 4.62 4.79
CA VAL A 50 -6.68 4.49 3.87
C VAL A 50 -7.83 3.77 4.55
N LYS A 51 -7.56 2.71 5.32
CA LYS A 51 -8.57 1.99 6.10
C LYS A 51 -9.20 2.87 7.18
N ILE A 52 -8.41 3.66 7.90
CA ILE A 52 -8.92 4.58 8.94
C ILE A 52 -9.84 5.61 8.30
N ARG A 53 -9.41 6.27 7.21
CA ARG A 53 -10.25 7.25 6.49
C ARG A 53 -11.52 6.64 5.93
N ALA A 54 -11.44 5.41 5.40
CA ALA A 54 -12.62 4.71 4.90
C ALA A 54 -13.63 4.39 6.01
N LYS A 55 -13.15 4.03 7.21
CA LYS A 55 -14.01 3.83 8.39
C LYS A 55 -14.66 5.12 8.84
N GLU A 56 -13.89 6.20 8.97
CA GLU A 56 -14.40 7.52 9.38
C GLU A 56 -15.49 8.01 8.41
N SER A 57 -15.26 7.88 7.09
CA SER A 57 -16.27 8.20 6.08
C SER A 57 -17.52 7.31 6.18
N ALA A 58 -17.36 6.02 6.53
CA ALA A 58 -18.48 5.11 6.73
C ALA A 58 -19.27 5.44 8.00
N GLU A 59 -18.60 5.82 9.09
CA GLU A 59 -19.23 6.26 10.33
C GLU A 59 -20.00 7.57 10.14
N GLU A 60 -19.44 8.56 9.44
CA GLU A 60 -20.15 9.80 9.11
C GLU A 60 -21.41 9.52 8.28
N PHE A 61 -21.32 8.60 7.32
CA PHE A 61 -22.47 8.19 6.51
C PHE A 61 -23.54 7.49 7.35
N LEU A 62 -23.14 6.57 8.25
CA LEU A 62 -24.06 5.91 9.18
C LEU A 62 -24.74 6.91 10.12
N TYR A 63 -23.99 7.89 10.63
CA TYR A 63 -24.54 8.96 11.47
C TYR A 63 -25.62 9.77 10.73
N LYS A 64 -25.37 10.13 9.47
CA LYS A 64 -26.36 10.78 8.61
C LYS A 64 -27.58 9.89 8.34
N LEU A 65 -27.40 8.58 8.24
CA LEU A 65 -28.52 7.63 8.13
C LEU A 65 -29.35 7.50 9.42
N GLU A 66 -28.73 7.65 10.58
CA GLU A 66 -29.44 7.59 11.87
C GLU A 66 -30.28 8.87 12.10
N HIS A 67 -29.80 10.02 11.63
CA HIS A 67 -30.46 11.32 11.81
C HIS A 67 -31.25 11.78 10.58
N LEU A 68 -31.72 10.85 9.73
CA LEU A 68 -32.41 11.18 8.47
C LEU A 68 -33.65 12.06 8.63
N GLU A 69 -34.37 11.93 9.75
CA GLU A 69 -35.57 12.72 10.02
C GLU A 69 -35.28 14.20 10.28
N GLU A 70 -34.06 14.53 10.73
CA GLU A 70 -33.61 15.90 10.98
C GLU A 70 -32.91 16.53 9.76
N MET A 71 -32.60 15.73 8.74
CA MET A 71 -31.86 16.19 7.56
C MET A 71 -32.73 17.01 6.59
N SER A 72 -32.13 18.05 6.02
CA SER A 72 -32.79 18.85 5.00
C SER A 72 -32.95 18.07 3.68
N LYS A 73 -33.95 18.42 2.86
CA LYS A 73 -34.20 17.75 1.56
C LYS A 73 -33.00 17.78 0.61
N THR A 74 -32.11 18.75 0.78
CA THR A 74 -30.89 18.91 -0.03
C THR A 74 -29.83 17.88 0.36
N GLU A 75 -29.58 17.70 1.66
CA GLU A 75 -28.60 16.74 2.17
C GLU A 75 -29.06 15.29 1.94
N LEU A 76 -30.38 15.03 1.99
CA LEU A 76 -30.95 13.72 1.67
C LEU A 76 -30.67 13.30 0.22
N LYS A 77 -30.69 14.26 -0.71
CA LYS A 77 -30.34 14.02 -2.12
C LYS A 77 -28.87 13.68 -2.28
N GLU A 78 -27.98 14.42 -1.62
CA GLU A 78 -26.54 14.14 -1.67
C GLU A 78 -26.21 12.76 -1.10
N LEU A 79 -26.83 12.38 0.02
CA LEU A 79 -26.66 11.05 0.62
C LEU A 79 -27.15 9.94 -0.31
N SER A 80 -28.30 10.13 -0.97
CA SER A 80 -28.84 9.21 -1.98
C SER A 80 -27.90 9.05 -3.18
N GLU A 81 -27.27 10.13 -3.65
CA GLU A 81 -26.30 10.05 -4.74
C GLU A 81 -25.02 9.34 -4.33
N GLN A 82 -24.51 9.60 -3.11
CA GLN A 82 -23.35 8.89 -2.56
C GLN A 82 -23.62 7.39 -2.41
N ALA A 83 -24.78 7.01 -1.85
CA ALA A 83 -25.20 5.62 -1.71
C ALA A 83 -25.30 4.91 -3.06
N LYS A 84 -25.86 5.59 -4.07
CA LYS A 84 -25.98 5.06 -5.43
C LYS A 84 -24.61 4.83 -6.06
N LYS A 85 -23.69 5.79 -5.93
CA LYS A 85 -22.29 5.62 -6.41
C LYS A 85 -21.59 4.44 -5.75
N TRP A 86 -21.86 4.18 -4.47
CA TRP A 86 -21.28 3.06 -3.74
C TRP A 86 -21.83 1.70 -4.18
N LYS A 87 -23.13 1.61 -4.51
CA LYS A 87 -23.77 0.36 -4.99
C LYS A 87 -23.27 -0.10 -6.38
N PHE A 88 -22.70 0.80 -7.17
CA PHE A 88 -22.24 0.53 -8.56
C PHE A 88 -20.72 0.37 -8.69
N LYS A 89 -19.99 0.21 -7.58
CA LYS A 89 -18.55 -0.06 -7.56
C LYS A 89 -18.29 -1.41 -6.89
#